data_AF-W1Y196-F1
#
_entry.id   AF-W1Y196-F1
#
_cell.length_a   1.000
_cell.length_b   1.000
_cell.length_c   1.000
_cell.angle_alpha   90.00
_cell.angle_beta   90.00
_cell.angle_gamma   90.00
#
_symmetry.space_group_name_H-M   'P 1'
#
loop_
_entity.id
_entity.type
_entity.pdbx_description
1 polymer ?
#
loop_
_entity_poly.entity_id
_entity_poly.type
_entity_poly.pdbx_seq_one_letter_code
_entity_poly.pdbx_strand_id
1 'polypeptide(L)' 'IHYVYKDGSKAVDDHVAKPVEFTRQVSTDAVTGAKTYGAWSADQSFEAVTSPAIKGYTPDQAEIGSQT' A
#
# COMPACT_ATOMS: atom_id res chain seq x y z
N ILE A 1 3.98 -6.29 -3.61
CA ILE A 1 3.89 -7.75 -3.31
C ILE A 1 4.87 -8.46 -4.20
N HIS A 2 5.80 -9.21 -3.62
CA HIS A 2 6.79 -9.98 -4.37
C HIS A 2 6.31 -11.41 -4.58
N TYR A 3 6.42 -11.92 -5.80
CA TYR A 3 6.07 -13.31 -6.11
C TYR A 3 7.35 -14.11 -6.34
N VAL A 4 7.63 -15.06 -5.45
CA VAL A 4 8.85 -15.86 -5.47
C VAL A 4 8.55 -17.34 -5.39
N TYR A 5 9.37 -18.16 -6.02
CA TYR A 5 9.37 -19.60 -5.80
C TYR A 5 10.03 -19.94 -4.46
N LYS A 6 9.94 -21.21 -4.06
CA LYS A 6 10.51 -21.70 -2.78
C LYS A 6 12.03 -21.50 -2.68
N ASP A 7 12.74 -21.48 -3.80
CA ASP A 7 14.19 -21.21 -3.85
C ASP A 7 14.55 -19.71 -3.79
N GLY A 8 13.54 -18.84 -3.71
CA GLY A 8 13.70 -17.38 -3.65
C GLY A 8 13.83 -16.71 -5.02
N SER A 9 13.82 -17.47 -6.13
CA SER A 9 13.82 -16.89 -7.47
C SER A 9 12.47 -16.23 -7.80
N LYS A 10 12.51 -15.18 -8.61
CA LYS A 10 11.31 -14.45 -9.03
C LYS A 10 10.40 -15.34 -9.86
N ALA A 11 9.12 -15.42 -9.47
CA ALA A 11 8.12 -16.22 -10.17
C ALA A 11 7.45 -15.44 -11.30
N VAL A 12 6.96 -14.25 -11.00
CA VAL A 12 6.37 -13.29 -11.94
C VAL A 12 6.72 -11.87 -11.50
N ASP A 13 6.32 -10.87 -12.29
CA ASP A 13 6.48 -9.46 -11.92
C ASP A 13 5.72 -9.11 -10.63
N ASP A 14 6.35 -8.26 -9.82
CA ASP A 14 5.79 -7.80 -8.56
C ASP A 14 4.50 -7.02 -8.80
N HIS A 15 3.52 -7.18 -7.91
CA HIS A 15 2.40 -6.26 -7.85
C HIS A 15 2.86 -4.98 -7.15
N VAL A 16 2.83 -3.87 -7.89
CA VAL A 16 3.07 -2.53 -7.38
C VAL A 16 1.72 -1.88 -7.06
N ALA A 17 1.42 -1.76 -5.78
CA ALA A 17 0.20 -1.12 -5.32
C ALA A 17 0.23 0.38 -5.64
N LYS A 18 -0.95 0.96 -5.92
CA LYS A 18 -1.09 2.41 -6.08
C LYS A 18 -0.91 3.07 -4.70
N PRO A 19 -0.01 4.06 -4.55
CA PRO A 19 0.10 4.79 -3.30
C PRO A 19 -1.24 5.42 -2.90
N VAL A 20 -1.56 5.33 -1.62
CA VAL A 20 -2.65 6.10 -1.02
C VAL A 20 -2.09 7.39 -0.44
N GLU A 21 -2.84 8.48 -0.55
CA GLU A 21 -2.38 9.80 -0.12
C GLU A 21 -3.15 10.28 1.10
N PHE A 22 -2.41 10.75 2.10
CA PHE A 22 -2.93 11.40 3.28
C PHE A 22 -2.50 12.85 3.29
N THR A 23 -3.46 13.75 3.47
CA THR A 23 -3.21 15.19 3.51
C THR A 23 -3.72 15.79 4.81
N ARG A 24 -3.12 16.88 5.26
CA ARG A 24 -3.69 17.70 6.35
C ARG A 24 -3.43 19.17 6.09
N GLN A 25 -4.32 20.01 6.60
CA GLN A 25 -4.14 21.45 6.55
C GLN A 25 -3.15 21.90 7.62
N VAL A 26 -2.32 22.89 7.27
CA VAL A 26 -1.38 23.54 8.21
C VAL A 26 -1.62 25.04 8.15
N SER A 27 -1.96 25.63 9.29
CA SER A 27 -2.02 27.08 9.45
C SER A 27 -0.74 27.56 10.13
N THR A 28 -0.17 28.65 9.64
CA THR A 28 1.04 29.26 10.19
C THR A 28 0.76 30.71 10.56
N ASP A 29 0.98 31.05 11.81
CA ASP A 29 0.91 32.43 12.28
C ASP A 29 2.03 33.25 11.62
N ALA A 30 1.68 34.33 10.93
CA ALA A 30 2.62 35.09 10.11
C ALA A 30 3.59 35.96 10.91
N VAL A 31 3.34 36.17 12.21
CA VAL A 31 4.18 37.04 13.07
C VAL A 31 5.15 36.20 13.89
N THR A 32 4.67 35.11 14.46
CA THR A 32 5.40 34.22 15.37
C THR A 32 5.95 32.98 14.67
N GLY A 33 5.42 32.62 13.50
CA GLY A 33 5.74 31.38 12.79
C GLY A 33 5.13 30.13 13.43
N ALA A 34 4.28 30.27 14.46
CA ALA A 34 3.65 29.15 15.13
C ALA A 34 2.75 28.35 14.17
N LYS A 35 2.87 27.03 14.19
CA LYS A 35 2.09 26.13 13.31
C LYS A 35 0.99 25.43 14.08
N THR A 36 -0.20 25.41 13.50
CA THR A 36 -1.33 24.59 13.95
C THR A 36 -1.67 23.59 12.85
N TYR A 37 -1.84 22.34 13.24
CA TYR A 37 -2.07 21.23 12.32
C TYR A 37 -3.54 20.78 12.45
N GLY A 38 -4.25 20.77 11.34
CA GLY A 38 -5.58 20.20 11.25
C GLY A 38 -5.56 18.67 11.31
N ALA A 39 -6.76 18.09 11.31
CA ALA A 39 -6.91 16.65 11.16
C ALA A 39 -6.32 16.16 9.84
N TRP A 40 -5.83 14.91 9.83
CA TRP A 40 -5.53 14.21 8.60
C TRP A 40 -6.81 13.94 7.81
N SER A 41 -6.67 13.79 6.49
CA SER A 41 -7.71 13.30 5.61
C SER A 41 -8.21 11.94 6.08
N ALA A 42 -9.41 11.55 5.63
CA ALA A 42 -10.00 10.26 5.94
C ALA A 42 -9.07 9.08 5.58
N ASP A 43 -9.29 7.96 6.26
CA ASP A 43 -8.60 6.71 6.00
C ASP A 43 -8.74 6.29 4.54
N GLN A 44 -7.68 5.67 4.02
CA GLN A 44 -7.59 5.18 2.66
C GLN A 44 -7.29 3.69 2.70
N SER A 45 -7.69 2.97 1.66
CA SER A 45 -7.56 1.52 1.62
C SER A 45 -6.74 1.05 0.43
N PHE A 46 -6.01 -0.04 0.65
CA PHE A 46 -5.55 -0.94 -0.40
C PHE A 46 -6.61 -2.02 -0.61
N GLU A 47 -6.95 -2.25 -1.87
CA GLU A 47 -7.82 -3.35 -2.26
C GLU A 47 -7.11 -4.69 -2.13
N ALA A 48 -7.89 -5.77 -2.02
CA ALA A 48 -7.35 -7.11 -2.04
C ALA A 48 -6.67 -7.40 -3.39
N VAL A 49 -5.58 -8.18 -3.35
CA VAL A 49 -4.80 -8.58 -4.52
C VAL A 49 -4.79 -10.10 -4.61
N THR A 50 -5.41 -10.64 -5.64
CA THR A 50 -5.35 -12.07 -5.95
C THR A 50 -4.00 -12.42 -6.57
N SER A 51 -3.38 -13.49 -6.08
CA SER A 51 -2.10 -13.98 -6.60
C SER A 51 -2.25 -14.54 -8.02
N PRO A 52 -1.32 -14.24 -8.95
CA PRO A 52 -1.36 -14.77 -10.30
C PRO A 52 -1.30 -16.31 -10.34
N ALA A 53 -2.07 -16.90 -11.25
CA ALA A 53 -2.03 -18.34 -11.47
C ALA A 53 -0.79 -18.73 -12.30
N ILE A 54 -0.01 -19.68 -11.80
CA ILE A 54 1.15 -20.26 -12.50
C ILE A 54 0.89 -21.76 -12.67
N LYS A 55 0.89 -22.26 -13.92
CA LYS A 55 0.56 -23.67 -14.21
C LYS A 55 1.51 -24.62 -13.47
N GLY A 56 0.93 -25.56 -12.71
CA GLY A 56 1.70 -26.54 -11.95
C GLY A 56 2.16 -26.06 -10.56
N TYR A 57 1.80 -24.83 -10.17
CA TYR A 57 2.11 -24.26 -8.86
C TYR A 57 0.84 -23.82 -8.16
N THR A 58 0.87 -23.87 -6.83
CA THR A 58 -0.16 -23.30 -5.96
C THR A 58 0.52 -22.29 -5.05
N PRO A 59 0.11 -21.01 -5.07
CA PRO A 59 0.66 -20.01 -4.17
C PRO A 59 0.34 -20.40 -2.72
N ASP A 60 1.27 -20.12 -1.82
CA ASP A 60 1.07 -20.23 -0.38
C ASP A 60 0.00 -19.24 0.12
N GLN A 61 -0.08 -18.07 -0.51
CA GLN A 61 -1.12 -17.08 -0.30
C GLN A 61 -1.88 -16.82 -1.61
N ALA A 62 -3.12 -17.33 -1.71
CA ALA A 62 -3.96 -17.14 -2.89
C ALA A 62 -4.47 -15.70 -3.03
N GLU A 63 -4.63 -14.98 -1.92
CA GLU A 63 -5.06 -13.59 -1.88
C GLU A 63 -4.38 -12.84 -0.73
N ILE A 64 -3.96 -11.63 -1.03
CA ILE A 64 -3.55 -10.63 -0.05
C ILE A 64 -4.79 -9.78 0.19
N GLY A 65 -5.36 -9.84 1.40
CA GLY A 65 -6.59 -9.11 1.73
C GLY A 65 -6.44 -7.59 1.64
N SER A 66 -7.57 -6.89 1.70
CA SER A 66 -7.55 -5.43 1.78
C SER A 66 -6.92 -4.94 3.09
N GLN A 67 -6.44 -3.70 3.07
CA GLN A 67 -5.89 -3.03 4.25
C GLN A 67 -6.39 -1.59 4.28
N THR A 68 -6.86 -1.14 5.45
CA THR A 68 -7.31 0.23 5.71
C THR A 68 -6.48 0.81 6.86
#